data_AF-X1KZM9-F1
#
_entry.id   AF-X1KZM9-F1
#
_cell.length_a   1.000
_cell.length_b   1.000
_cell.length_c   1.000
_cell.angle_alpha   90.00
_cell.angle_beta   90.00
_cell.angle_gamma   90.00
#
_symmetry.space_group_name_H-M   'P 1'
#
loop_
_entity.id
_entity.type
_entity.pdbx_description
1 polymer ?
#
loop_
_entity_poly.entity_id
_entity_poly.type
_entity_poly.pdbx_seq_one_letter_code
_entity_poly.pdbx_strand_id
1 'polypeptide(L)'
;AEYLSHHLAEIKGVTPPFVPSDRTHIYHKYRIRLNPDELDLDMEPDKFRDLVMKTLQAEGVDAVLWQTVPILGQTLFQLKEGYGKGCPWS
;
A
#
# COMPACT_ATOMS: atom_id res chain seq x y z
N ALA A 1 13.40 -3.67 10.29
CA ALA A 1 12.36 -2.68 9.91
C ALA A 1 12.61 -1.34 10.59
N GLU A 2 12.90 -1.32 11.90
CA GLU A 2 13.14 -0.09 12.67
C GLU A 2 14.17 0.86 12.05
N TYR A 3 15.32 0.38 11.61
CA TYR A 3 16.33 1.20 10.92
C TYR A 3 15.75 1.93 9.70
N LEU A 4 15.01 1.21 8.85
CA LEU A 4 14.34 1.78 7.69
C LEU A 4 13.24 2.77 8.11
N SER A 5 12.44 2.43 9.13
CA SER A 5 11.40 3.32 9.65
C SER A 5 11.95 4.63 10.19
N HIS A 6 13.07 4.56 10.91
CA HIS A 6 13.74 5.73 11.46
C HIS A 6 14.16 6.71 10.37
N HIS A 7 14.87 6.25 9.33
CA HIS A 7 15.32 7.12 8.25
C HIS A 7 14.19 7.60 7.35
N LEU A 8 13.18 6.76 7.08
CA LEU A 8 12.04 7.19 6.28
C LEU A 8 11.19 8.26 7.00
N ALA A 9 11.14 8.25 8.34
CA ALA A 9 10.42 9.26 9.11
C ALA A 9 11.05 10.66 9.02
N GLU A 10 12.31 10.76 8.58
CA GLU A 10 13.01 12.03 8.38
C GLU A 10 12.63 12.69 7.04
N ILE A 11 11.97 11.95 6.14
CA ILE A 11 11.59 12.43 4.80
C ILE A 11 10.19 13.05 4.84
N LYS A 12 10.09 14.35 4.57
CA LYS A 12 8.82 15.09 4.46
C LYS A 12 7.88 14.38 3.46
N GLY A 13 6.61 14.23 3.80
CA GLY A 13 5.64 13.54 2.94
C GLY A 13 5.76 12.01 2.92
N VAL A 14 6.63 11.40 3.74
CA VAL A 14 6.70 9.94 3.90
C VAL A 14 6.36 9.57 5.34
N THR A 15 5.42 8.64 5.51
CA THR A 15 5.11 8.09 6.84
C THR A 15 5.34 6.57 6.88
N PRO A 16 6.25 6.07 7.74
CA PRO A 16 6.45 4.62 7.92
C PRO A 16 5.26 3.95 8.66
N PRO A 17 5.22 2.61 8.75
CA PRO A 17 4.28 1.90 9.60
C PRO A 17 4.40 2.35 11.07
N PHE A 18 3.27 2.41 11.76
CA PHE A 18 3.22 2.63 13.20
C PHE A 18 3.05 1.30 13.93
N VAL A 19 3.81 1.11 15.01
CA VAL A 19 3.77 -0.07 15.87
C VAL A 19 3.32 0.36 17.26
N PRO A 20 2.14 -0.06 17.74
CA PRO A 20 1.70 0.22 19.10
C PRO A 20 2.65 -0.38 20.14
N SER A 21 2.82 0.28 21.28
CA SER A 21 3.78 -0.10 22.33
C SER A 21 3.49 -1.44 23.02
N ASP A 22 2.27 -1.98 22.88
CA ASP A 22 1.79 -3.18 23.54
C ASP A 22 1.82 -4.46 22.68
N ARG A 23 2.35 -4.37 21.45
CA ARG A 23 2.38 -5.50 20.51
C ARG A 23 3.60 -5.46 19.59
N THR A 24 3.88 -6.59 18.94
CA THR A 24 4.92 -6.72 17.92
C THR A 24 4.33 -7.14 16.58
N HIS A 25 5.17 -7.27 15.55
CA HIS A 25 4.77 -7.55 14.18
C HIS A 25 5.76 -8.47 13.45
N ILE A 26 5.26 -9.06 12.37
CA ILE A 26 6.07 -9.57 11.27
C ILE A 26 5.56 -8.95 9.97
N TYR A 27 6.46 -8.44 9.14
CA TYR A 27 6.10 -7.80 7.88
C TYR A 27 6.15 -8.81 6.74
N HIS A 28 4.99 -9.19 6.19
CA HIS A 28 4.93 -9.78 4.85
C HIS A 28 5.20 -8.72 3.77
N LYS A 29 4.72 -7.49 3.99
CA LYS A 29 5.05 -6.29 3.20
C LYS A 29 5.23 -5.10 4.14
N TYR A 30 6.27 -4.31 3.92
CA TYR A 30 6.52 -3.07 4.64
C TYR A 30 5.82 -1.90 3.93
N ARG A 31 4.84 -1.27 4.59
CA ARG A 31 3.96 -0.27 3.96
C ARG A 31 4.27 1.15 4.43
N ILE A 32 4.47 2.06 3.48
CA ILE A 32 4.60 3.49 3.75
C ILE A 32 3.36 4.23 3.25
N ARG A 33 3.09 5.40 3.83
CA ARG A 33 2.15 6.38 3.28
C ARG A 33 2.95 7.52 2.65
N LEU A 34 2.39 8.06 1.59
CA LEU A 34 2.94 9.18 0.83
C LEU A 34 1.92 10.32 0.85
N ASN A 35 2.37 11.53 1.14
CA ASN A 35 1.54 12.72 1.26
C ASN A 35 2.13 13.87 0.42
N PRO A 36 1.59 14.15 -0.78
CA PRO A 36 2.10 15.23 -1.64
C PRO A 36 1.85 16.62 -1.05
N ASP A 37 0.81 16.80 -0.22
CA ASP A 37 0.47 18.10 0.39
C ASP A 37 1.59 18.56 1.34
N GLU A 38 2.20 17.61 2.06
CA GLU A 38 3.37 17.88 2.88
C GLU A 38 4.58 18.33 2.05
N LEU A 39 4.62 18.08 0.74
CA LEU A 39 5.67 18.55 -0.15
C LEU A 39 5.30 19.83 -0.91
N ASP A 40 4.16 20.44 -0.57
CA ASP A 40 3.62 21.61 -1.26
C ASP A 40 3.38 21.34 -2.77
N LEU A 41 3.05 20.09 -3.11
CA LEU A 41 2.79 19.64 -4.48
C LEU A 41 1.28 19.57 -4.75
N ASP A 42 0.82 20.29 -5.77
CA ASP A 42 -0.54 20.17 -6.30
C ASP A 42 -0.65 18.94 -7.21
N MET A 43 -0.84 17.77 -6.59
CA MET A 43 -0.93 16.49 -7.29
C MET A 43 -1.85 15.51 -6.59
N GLU A 44 -2.66 14.80 -7.37
CA GLU A 44 -3.47 13.70 -6.86
C GLU A 44 -2.59 12.65 -6.14
N PRO A 45 -2.93 12.22 -4.91
CA PRO A 45 -2.09 11.32 -4.10
C PRO A 45 -1.79 9.98 -4.77
N ASP A 46 -2.71 9.46 -5.58
CA ASP A 46 -2.56 8.20 -6.29
C ASP A 46 -1.51 8.31 -7.41
N LYS A 47 -1.57 9.39 -8.19
CA LYS A 47 -0.58 9.72 -9.21
C LYS A 47 0.79 9.95 -8.60
N PHE A 48 0.87 10.67 -7.49
CA PHE A 48 2.13 10.88 -6.76
C PHE A 48 2.75 9.55 -6.31
N ARG A 49 1.95 8.69 -5.67
CA ARG A 49 2.38 7.35 -5.26
C ARG A 49 2.90 6.52 -6.43
N ASP A 50 2.18 6.51 -7.56
CA ASP A 50 2.56 5.69 -8.72
C ASP A 50 3.86 6.18 -9.36
N LEU A 51 4.10 7.50 -9.38
CA LEU A 51 5.38 8.07 -9.80
C LEU A 51 6.52 7.70 -8.84
N VAL A 52 6.32 7.83 -7.53
CA VAL A 52 7.32 7.43 -6.52
C VAL A 52 7.65 5.94 -6.66
N MET A 53 6.63 5.09 -6.79
CA MET A 53 6.80 3.65 -6.99
C MET A 53 7.61 3.35 -8.25
N LYS A 54 7.29 3.99 -9.38
CA LYS A 54 8.02 3.82 -10.65
C LYS A 54 9.48 4.27 -10.53
N THR A 55 9.74 5.37 -9.83
CA THR A 55 11.11 5.85 -9.58
C THR A 55 11.89 4.86 -8.73
N LEU A 56 11.31 4.36 -7.63
CA LEU A 56 11.94 3.33 -6.79
C LEU A 56 12.26 2.05 -7.57
N GLN A 57 11.34 1.60 -8.42
CA GLN A 57 11.55 0.44 -9.30
C GLN A 57 12.69 0.66 -10.30
N ALA A 58 12.83 1.88 -10.85
CA ALA A 58 13.94 2.21 -11.75
C ALA A 58 15.30 2.15 -11.05
N GLU A 59 15.35 2.44 -9.74
CA GLU A 59 16.53 2.28 -8.88
C GLU A 59 16.72 0.83 -8.38
N GLY A 60 15.90 -0.12 -8.83
CA GLY A 60 16.01 -1.54 -8.47
C GLY A 60 15.30 -1.93 -7.17
N VAL A 61 14.50 -1.05 -6.57
CA VAL A 61 13.71 -1.35 -5.38
C VAL A 61 12.37 -1.98 -5.79
N ASP A 62 12.09 -3.20 -5.30
CA ASP A 62 10.81 -3.89 -5.54
C ASP A 62 9.67 -3.27 -4.72
N ALA A 63 9.20 -2.11 -5.17
CA ALA A 63 8.04 -1.42 -4.63
C ALA A 63 6.78 -1.84 -5.40
N VAL A 64 5.77 -2.35 -4.68
CA VAL A 64 4.53 -2.84 -5.29
C VAL A 64 3.30 -2.44 -4.47
N LEU A 65 2.16 -2.33 -5.14
CA LEU A 65 0.87 -2.26 -4.48
C LEU A 65 0.40 -3.66 -4.03
N TRP A 66 -0.52 -3.72 -3.09
CA TRP A 66 -1.10 -4.97 -2.62
C TRP A 66 -2.55 -4.81 -2.24
N GLN A 67 -3.41 -5.69 -2.76
CA GLN A 67 -4.86 -5.69 -2.47
C GLN A 67 -5.46 -4.30 -2.69
N THR A 68 -5.26 -3.74 -3.90
CA THR A 68 -5.72 -2.39 -4.28
C THR A 68 -7.24 -2.25 -4.38
N VAL A 69 -7.95 -3.38 -4.38
CA VAL A 69 -9.41 -3.44 -4.45
C VAL A 69 -9.92 -4.05 -3.14
N PRO A 70 -10.87 -3.39 -2.43
CA PRO A 70 -11.54 -3.97 -1.28
C PRO A 70 -12.16 -5.32 -1.63
N ILE A 71 -12.27 -6.24 -0.65
CA ILE A 71 -12.75 -7.61 -0.89
C ILE A 71 -14.06 -7.64 -1.68
N LEU A 72 -15.06 -6.86 -1.25
CA LEU A 72 -16.36 -6.80 -1.94
C LEU A 72 -16.28 -6.18 -3.34
N GLY A 73 -15.29 -5.35 -3.61
CA GLY A 73 -15.07 -4.76 -4.94
C GLY A 73 -14.39 -5.71 -5.92
N GLN A 74 -13.90 -6.87 -5.47
CA GLN A 74 -13.29 -7.85 -6.36
C GLN A 74 -14.35 -8.51 -7.23
N THR A 75 -14.00 -8.77 -8.50
CA THR A 75 -14.90 -9.32 -9.52
C THR A 75 -15.65 -10.57 -9.06
N LEU A 76 -14.98 -11.44 -8.31
CA LEU A 76 -15.57 -12.65 -7.71
C LEU A 76 -16.88 -12.36 -6.96
N PHE A 77 -16.89 -11.30 -6.14
CA PHE A 77 -18.05 -10.91 -5.33
C PHE A 77 -19.06 -10.07 -6.13
N GLN A 78 -18.59 -9.29 -7.11
CA GLN A 78 -19.46 -8.48 -7.97
C GLN A 78 -20.26 -9.34 -8.94
N LEU A 79 -19.61 -10.31 -9.60
CA LEU A 79 -20.24 -11.21 -10.56
C LEU A 79 -20.90 -12.41 -9.90
N LYS A 80 -20.64 -12.65 -8.60
CA LYS A 80 -21.04 -13.86 -7.90
C LYS A 80 -20.59 -15.12 -8.66
N GLU A 81 -19.32 -15.11 -9.07
CA GLU A 81 -18.68 -16.25 -9.71
C GLU A 81 -17.96 -17.06 -8.63
N GLY A 82 -18.22 -18.37 -8.60
CA GLY A 82 -17.71 -19.26 -7.56
C GLY A 82 -17.00 -20.45 -8.17
N TYR A 83 -16.84 -21.50 -7.38
CA TYR A 83 -16.28 -22.78 -7.85
C TYR A 83 -17.26 -23.61 -8.69
N GLY A 84 -18.49 -23.11 -8.90
CA GLY A 84 -19.48 -23.69 -9.81
C GLY A 84 -20.66 -24.34 -9.10
N LYS A 85 -21.62 -24.83 -9.88
CA LYS A 85 -22.89 -25.42 -9.40
C LYS A 85 -23.69 -24.48 -8.48
N GLY A 86 -23.56 -23.18 -8.71
CA GLY A 86 -24.19 -22.13 -7.91
C GLY A 86 -23.48 -21.80 -6.58
N CYS A 87 -22.53 -22.61 -6.12
CA CYS A 87 -21.82 -22.35 -4.86
C CYS A 87 -20.68 -21.33 -5.07
N PRO A 88 -20.45 -20.38 -4.12
CA PRO A 88 -21.13 -20.13 -2.85
C PRO A 88 -22.33 -19.13 -2.91
N TRP A 89 -22.91 -18.90 -4.07
CA TRP A 89 -23.80 -17.75 -4.32
C TRP A 89 -25.29 -18.05 -4.39
N SER A 90 -25.65 -19.31 -4.69
CA SER A 90 -27.02 -19.84 -4.71
C SER A 90 -27.31 -20.67 -3.48
#